data_AF-A0A936P2P1-F1
#
_entry.id   AF-A0A936P2P1-F1
#
_cell.length_a   1.000
_cell.length_b   1.000
_cell.length_c   1.000
_cell.angle_alpha   90.00
_cell.angle_beta   90.00
_cell.angle_gamma   90.00
#
_symmetry.space_group_name_H-M   'P 1'
#
loop_
_entity.id
_entity.type
_entity.pdbx_description
1 polymer ?
#
loop_
_entity_poly.entity_id
_entity_poly.type
_entity_poly.pdbx_seq_one_letter_code
_entity_poly.pdbx_strand_id
1 'polypeptide(L)' 'MTPDERKSHVSRLQNMKSFDECKGYMNAHYLELDKRAKEKGAVLPPIQGDPCEVMKTMGRFR' A
#
# COMPACT_ATOMS: atom_id res chain seq x y z
N MET A 1 -11.21 -1.50 0.72
CA MET A 1 -10.92 -0.23 1.42
C MET A 1 -12.14 0.66 1.37
N THR A 2 -12.58 1.15 2.51
CA THR A 2 -13.47 2.32 2.58
C THR A 2 -12.69 3.59 2.19
N PRO A 3 -13.35 4.71 1.84
CA PRO A 3 -12.67 5.97 1.58
C PRO A 3 -11.82 6.46 2.77
N ASP A 4 -12.25 6.18 4.00
CA ASP A 4 -11.51 6.54 5.21
C ASP A 4 -10.22 5.70 5.37
N GLU A 5 -10.31 4.38 5.16
CA GLU A 5 -9.15 3.49 5.16
C GLU A 5 -8.12 3.92 4.10
N ARG A 6 -8.59 4.38 2.93
CA ARG A 6 -7.70 4.89 1.88
C ARG A 6 -6.99 6.16 2.31
N LYS A 7 -7.66 7.10 2.98
CA LYS A 7 -7.03 8.33 3.49
C LYS A 7 -5.96 8.02 4.53
N SER A 8 -6.26 7.11 5.45
CA SER A 8 -5.31 6.64 6.46
C SER A 8 -4.10 5.94 5.83
N HIS A 9 -4.33 5.10 4.82
CA HIS A 9 -3.27 4.45 4.04
C HIS A 9 -2.34 5.47 3.36
N VAL A 10 -2.90 6.45 2.64
CA VAL A 10 -2.12 7.50 1.96
C VAL A 10 -1.34 8.34 2.97
N SER A 11 -1.96 8.72 4.09
CA SER A 11 -1.28 9.46 5.17
C SER A 11 -0.09 8.66 5.72
N ARG A 12 -0.27 7.36 5.95
CA ARG A 12 0.79 6.50 6.46
C ARG A 12 1.95 6.38 5.48
N LEU A 13 1.66 6.18 4.20
CA LEU A 13 2.69 6.14 3.15
C LEU A 13 3.49 7.45 3.06
N GLN A 14 2.83 8.61 3.18
CA GLN A 14 3.52 9.91 3.17
C GLN A 14 4.41 10.15 4.39
N ASN A 15 4.13 9.48 5.51
CA ASN A 15 4.92 9.60 6.73
C ASN A 15 6.08 8.57 6.80
N MET A 16 6.12 7.60 5.88
CA MET A 16 7.20 6.61 5.84
C MET A 16 8.50 7.25 5.36
N LYS A 17 9.58 6.97 6.08
CA LYS A 17 10.89 7.61 5.82
C LYS A 17 11.82 6.74 5.00
N SER A 18 11.61 5.42 5.03
CA SER A 18 12.50 4.44 4.40
C SER A 18 11.77 3.59 3.37
N PHE A 19 12.50 3.20 2.34
CA PHE A 19 12.00 2.29 1.32
C PHE A 19 11.61 0.92 1.91
N ASP A 20 12.43 0.39 2.82
CA ASP A 20 12.19 -0.89 3.48
C ASP A 20 10.89 -0.87 4.30
N GLU A 21 10.67 0.22 5.06
CA GLU A 21 9.43 0.45 5.81
C GLU A 21 8.20 0.49 4.90
N CYS A 22 8.30 1.16 3.76
CA CYS A 22 7.25 1.18 2.77
C CYS A 22 6.97 -0.22 2.21
N LYS A 23 8.00 -0.96 1.81
CA LYS A 23 7.84 -2.30 1.22
C LYS A 23 7.26 -3.29 2.22
N GLY A 24 7.71 -3.26 3.47
CA GLY A 24 7.16 -4.07 4.55
C GLY A 24 5.68 -3.78 4.78
N TYR A 25 5.31 -2.50 4.86
CA TYR A 25 3.91 -2.09 5.03
C TYR A 25 3.03 -2.47 3.83
N MET A 26 3.49 -2.22 2.60
CA MET A 26 2.74 -2.55 1.40
C MET A 26 2.50 -4.06 1.28
N ASN A 27 3.50 -4.89 1.61
CA ASN A 27 3.34 -6.35 1.59
C ASN A 27 2.28 -6.81 2.60
N ALA A 28 2.36 -6.32 3.84
CA ALA A 28 1.33 -6.60 4.85
C ALA A 28 -0.06 -6.14 4.38
N HIS A 29 -0.15 -4.94 3.80
CA HIS A 29 -1.40 -4.40 3.29
C HIS A 29 -1.99 -5.26 2.17
N TYR A 30 -1.17 -5.75 1.23
CA TYR A 30 -1.65 -6.63 0.16
C TYR A 30 -2.16 -7.97 0.69
N LEU A 31 -1.50 -8.56 1.69
CA LEU A 31 -1.98 -9.79 2.34
C LEU A 31 -3.33 -9.59 3.01
N GLU A 32 -3.53 -8.46 3.70
CA GLU A 32 -4.83 -8.12 4.30
C GLU A 32 -5.91 -7.92 3.24
N LEU A 33 -5.58 -7.23 2.14
CA LEU A 33 -6.49 -7.04 1.02
C LEU A 33 -6.86 -8.38 0.37
N ASP A 34 -5.89 -9.27 0.13
CA ASP A 34 -6.11 -10.58 -0.48
C ASP A 34 -7.03 -11.45 0.39
N LYS A 35 -6.79 -11.47 1.71
CA LYS A 35 -7.66 -12.16 2.65
C LYS A 35 -9.09 -11.62 2.59
N ARG A 36 -9.26 -10.30 2.68
CA ARG A 36 -10.59 -9.66 2.60
C ARG A 36 -11.27 -9.87 1.26
N ALA A 37 -10.50 -9.93 0.17
CA ALA A 37 -11.01 -10.16 -1.18
C ALA A 37 -11.53 -11.60 -1.31
N LYS A 38 -10.75 -12.59 -0.84
CA LYS A 38 -11.18 -13.99 -0.75
C LYS A 38 -12.44 -14.16 0.09
N GLU A 39 -12.51 -13.51 1.27
CA GLU A 39 -13.70 -13.55 2.13
C GLU A 39 -14.95 -12.97 1.46
N LYS A 40 -14.78 -11.97 0.59
CA LYS A 40 -15.88 -11.32 -0.13
C LYS A 40 -16.15 -11.92 -1.51
N GLY A 41 -15.41 -12.95 -1.92
CA GLY A 41 -15.48 -13.50 -3.28
C GLY A 41 -15.10 -12.49 -4.38
N ALA A 42 -14.35 -11.46 -4.03
CA ALA A 42 -13.93 -10.40 -4.94
C ALA A 42 -12.51 -10.68 -5.47
N VAL A 43 -12.27 -10.32 -6.74
CA VAL A 43 -10.93 -10.38 -7.33
C VAL A 43 -10.27 -9.01 -7.18
N LEU A 44 -9.08 -8.97 -6.58
CA LEU A 44 -8.29 -7.74 -6.53
C LEU A 44 -7.79 -7.39 -7.93
N PRO A 45 -7.91 -6.12 -8.36
CA PRO A 45 -7.29 -5.70 -9.60
C PRO A 45 -5.75 -5.88 -9.49
N PRO A 46 -5.08 -6.14 -10.63
CA PRO A 46 -3.63 -6.23 -10.64
C PRO A 46 -3.02 -4.93 -10.12
N ILE A 47 -2.02 -5.05 -9.27
CA ILE A 47 -1.29 -3.90 -8.72
C ILE A 47 -0.60 -3.19 -9.89
N GLN A 48 -1.08 -1.98 -10.21
CA GLN A 48 -0.48 -1.16 -11.26
C GLN A 48 0.72 -0.39 -10.69
N GLY A 49 1.88 -1.05 -10.71
CA GLY A 49 3.15 -0.47 -10.27
C GLY A 49 3.36 -0.50 -8.76
N ASP A 50 4.62 -0.34 -8.35
CA ASP A 50 5.01 -0.36 -6.94
C ASP A 50 4.97 1.07 -6.36
N PRO A 51 4.05 1.39 -5.44
CA PRO A 51 3.94 2.75 -4.92
C PRO A 51 5.17 3.18 -4.12
N CYS A 52 5.93 2.24 -3.55
CA CYS A 52 7.19 2.56 -2.89
C CYS A 52 8.23 2.98 -3.94
N GLU A 53 8.36 2.28 -5.06
CA GLU A 53 9.29 2.69 -6.13
C GLU A 53 8.95 4.08 -6.71
N VAL A 54 7.66 4.41 -6.83
CA VAL A 54 7.23 5.76 -7.22
C VAL A 54 7.68 6.79 -6.17
N MET A 55 7.48 6.52 -4.88
CA MET A 55 7.92 7.41 -3.80
C MET A 55 9.43 7.56 -3.73
N LYS A 56 10.18 6.49 -4.00
CA LYS A 56 11.64 6.51 -4.12
C LYS A 56 12.09 7.40 -5.27
N THR A 57 11.48 7.24 -6.44
CA THR A 57 11.77 8.04 -7.63
C THR A 57 11.44 9.52 -7.41
N MET A 58 10.38 9.82 -6.65
CA MET A 58 10.02 11.18 -6.22
C MET A 58 10.94 11.76 -5.13
N GLY A 59 11.94 11.00 -4.64
CA GLY A 59 12.84 11.45 -3.58
C GLY A 59 12.18 11.62 -2.21
N ARG A 60 11.08 10.90 -1.94
CA ARG A 60 10.37 10.98 -0.64
C ARG A 60 11.02 10.18 0.47
N PHE A 61 11.84 9.19 0.14
CA PHE A 61 12.65 8.49 1.14
C PHE A 61 13.95 9.24 1.35
N ARG A 62 14.31 9.46 2.62
CA ARG A 62 15.47 10.23 3.05
C ARG A 62 16.50 9.33 3.71
#